data_AF-A0A1F7JKS8-F1
#
_entry.id   AF-A0A1F7JKS8-F1
#
_cell.length_a   1.000
_cell.length_b   1.000
_cell.length_c   1.000
_cell.angle_alpha   90.00
_cell.angle_beta   90.00
_cell.angle_gamma   90.00
#
_symmetry.space_group_name_H-M   'P 1'
#
loop_
_entity.id
_entity.type
_entity.pdbx_description
1 polymer ?
#
loop_
_entity_poly.entity_id
_entity_poly.type
_entity_poly.pdbx_seq_one_letter_code
_entity_poly.pdbx_strand_id
1 'polypeptide(L)'
;MKKGKVINQLTNAHKELQEVLDQLSKSNTNYLKIKCGGWSIKDILSHLIEWKHRFVSDFDEILSNSQKWEVKIHDQNYIEEVNQQAVKIAKQKSDDWIYQNWQESLDPVIKKINSLTPSQWQTILKSTLFDYRYHGALHEAGHAKEILAANSARPSESGKI
;
A
#
# COMPACT_ATOMS: atom_id res chain seq x y z
N MET A 1 -6.53 7.40 19.38
CA MET A 1 -5.70 6.18 19.19
C MET A 1 -4.24 6.48 19.53
N LYS A 2 -3.46 5.56 20.10
CA LYS A 2 -2.03 5.82 20.43
C LYS A 2 -1.15 5.62 19.18
N LYS A 3 -0.08 6.41 19.02
CA LYS A 3 0.89 6.27 17.91
C LYS A 3 1.39 4.85 17.72
N GLY A 4 1.84 4.21 18.80
CA GLY A 4 2.34 2.84 18.77
C GLY A 4 1.30 1.84 18.26
N LYS A 5 0.01 2.07 18.49
CA LYS A 5 -1.05 1.22 17.94
C LYS A 5 -1.13 1.34 16.41
N VAL A 6 -1.06 2.55 15.86
CA VAL A 6 -1.07 2.78 14.40
C VAL A 6 0.17 2.21 13.74
N ILE A 7 1.35 2.44 14.33
CA ILE A 7 2.61 1.88 13.82
C ILE A 7 2.51 0.35 13.76
N ASN A 8 2.08 -0.29 14.86
CA ASN A 8 1.92 -1.75 14.88
C ASN A 8 0.90 -2.23 13.83
N GLN A 9 -0.20 -1.51 13.64
CA GLN A 9 -1.19 -1.83 12.62
C GLN A 9 -0.63 -1.76 11.20
N LEU A 10 0.13 -0.71 10.87
CA LEU A 10 0.78 -0.55 9.57
C LEU A 10 1.87 -1.61 9.34
N THR A 11 2.72 -1.85 10.34
CA THR A 11 3.76 -2.88 10.29
C THR A 11 3.16 -4.27 10.09
N ASN A 12 2.08 -4.61 10.81
CA ASN A 12 1.41 -5.89 10.65
C ASN A 12 0.79 -6.04 9.26
N ALA A 13 0.10 -5.01 8.75
CA ALA A 13 -0.48 -5.05 7.41
C ALA A 13 0.59 -5.21 6.30
N HIS A 14 1.74 -4.56 6.45
CA HIS A 14 2.87 -4.71 5.54
C HIS A 14 3.46 -6.12 5.59
N LYS A 15 3.63 -6.66 6.81
CA LYS A 15 4.11 -8.02 7.02
C LYS A 15 3.15 -9.08 6.46
N GLU A 16 1.83 -8.91 6.62
CA GLU A 16 0.83 -9.80 6.04
C GLU A 16 0.96 -9.88 4.51
N LEU A 17 1.13 -8.74 3.84
CA LEU A 17 1.38 -8.73 2.40
C LEU A 17 2.73 -9.38 2.06
N GLN A 18 3.79 -9.11 2.83
CA GLN A 18 5.09 -9.74 2.64
C GLN A 18 5.02 -11.26 2.71
N GLU A 19 4.34 -11.81 3.71
CA GLU A 19 4.18 -13.25 3.89
C GLU A 19 3.46 -13.91 2.70
N VAL A 20 2.45 -13.23 2.12
CA VAL A 20 1.78 -13.69 0.89
C VAL A 20 2.75 -13.71 -0.29
N LEU A 21 3.51 -12.63 -0.49
CA LEU A 21 4.47 -12.54 -1.60
C LEU A 21 5.60 -13.57 -1.48
N ASP A 22 6.09 -13.81 -0.27
CA ASP A 22 7.12 -14.83 0.02
C ASP A 22 6.63 -16.26 -0.25
N GLN A 23 5.33 -16.54 -0.04
CA GLN A 23 4.73 -17.82 -0.40
C GLN A 23 4.63 -17.98 -1.92
N LEU A 24 4.22 -16.92 -2.61
CA LEU A 24 4.09 -16.93 -4.06
C LEU A 24 5.44 -17.03 -4.77
N SER A 25 6.47 -16.31 -4.28
CA SER A 25 7.81 -16.31 -4.88
C SER A 25 8.46 -17.69 -4.87
N LYS A 26 8.19 -18.50 -3.83
CA LYS A 26 8.64 -19.90 -3.74
C LYS A 26 8.01 -20.83 -4.77
N SER A 27 6.80 -20.51 -5.21
CA SER A 27 6.01 -21.35 -6.13
C SER A 27 6.00 -20.85 -7.56
N ASN A 28 6.32 -19.57 -7.80
CA ASN A 28 6.26 -18.96 -9.12
C ASN A 28 7.24 -17.78 -9.24
N THR A 29 8.25 -17.91 -10.10
CA THR A 29 9.25 -16.85 -10.36
C THR A 29 8.67 -15.62 -11.04
N ASN A 30 7.48 -15.72 -11.65
CA ASN A 30 6.77 -14.62 -12.30
C ASN A 30 5.55 -14.15 -11.48
N TYR A 31 5.51 -14.42 -10.16
CA TYR A 31 4.36 -14.08 -9.32
C TYR A 31 3.97 -12.60 -9.41
N LEU A 32 4.92 -11.69 -9.63
CA LEU A 32 4.65 -10.26 -9.77
C LEU A 32 3.78 -9.92 -11.00
N LYS A 33 3.68 -10.81 -11.98
CA LYS A 33 2.83 -10.65 -13.17
C LYS A 33 1.40 -11.17 -12.97
N ILE A 34 1.09 -11.82 -11.85
CA ILE A 34 -0.24 -12.33 -11.54
C ILE A 34 -1.24 -11.18 -11.50
N LYS A 35 -2.37 -11.34 -12.20
CA LYS A 35 -3.43 -10.34 -12.25
C LYS A 35 -4.42 -10.50 -11.09
N CYS A 36 -4.67 -9.42 -10.38
CA CYS A 36 -5.60 -9.26 -9.27
C CYS A 36 -6.40 -7.97 -9.55
N GLY A 37 -7.72 -8.06 -9.70
CA GLY A 37 -8.55 -6.88 -9.99
C GLY A 37 -8.20 -6.12 -11.28
N GLY A 38 -7.57 -6.78 -12.26
CA GLY A 38 -7.09 -6.17 -13.51
C GLY A 38 -5.66 -5.60 -13.44
N TRP A 39 -5.10 -5.46 -12.24
CA TRP A 39 -3.73 -5.01 -11.99
C TRP A 39 -2.81 -6.20 -11.77
N SER A 40 -1.55 -6.09 -12.16
CA SER A 40 -0.55 -7.08 -11.72
C SER A 40 -0.18 -6.84 -10.27
N ILE A 41 0.36 -7.86 -9.57
CA ILE A 41 0.93 -7.65 -8.23
C ILE A 41 1.99 -6.54 -8.27
N LYS A 42 2.81 -6.47 -9.33
CA LYS A 42 3.75 -5.35 -9.53
C LYS A 42 3.06 -3.98 -9.56
N ASP A 43 1.94 -3.85 -10.26
CA ASP A 43 1.16 -2.61 -10.32
C ASP A 43 0.64 -2.24 -8.91
N ILE A 44 0.16 -3.24 -8.14
CA ILE A 44 -0.30 -3.06 -6.76
C ILE A 44 0.84 -2.59 -5.84
N LEU A 45 2.03 -3.19 -5.92
CA LEU A 45 3.17 -2.77 -5.11
C LEU A 45 3.59 -1.33 -5.44
N SER A 46 3.62 -0.99 -6.72
CA SER A 46 3.88 0.38 -7.17
C SER A 46 2.85 1.37 -6.63
N HIS A 47 1.57 1.01 -6.65
CA HIS A 47 0.48 1.81 -6.08
C HIS A 47 0.66 2.06 -4.59
N LEU A 48 1.02 1.03 -3.83
CA LEU A 48 1.29 1.16 -2.40
C LEU A 48 2.49 2.07 -2.11
N ILE A 49 3.55 2.00 -2.92
CA ILE A 49 4.70 2.91 -2.83
C ILE A 49 4.24 4.36 -3.03
N GLU A 50 3.47 4.62 -4.10
CA GLU A 50 3.06 5.98 -4.43
C GLU A 50 2.15 6.59 -3.35
N TRP A 51 1.21 5.84 -2.80
CA TRP A 51 0.37 6.33 -1.70
C TRP A 51 1.16 6.65 -0.42
N LYS A 52 2.14 5.80 -0.06
CA LYS A 52 3.03 6.08 1.08
C LYS A 52 3.90 7.31 0.83
N HIS A 53 4.41 7.46 -0.39
CA HIS A 53 5.16 8.64 -0.78
C HIS A 53 4.31 9.90 -0.62
N ARG A 54 3.08 9.90 -1.14
CA ARG A 54 2.15 11.05 -1.10
C ARG A 54 1.80 11.42 0.32
N PHE A 55 1.59 10.42 1.17
CA PHE A 55 1.41 10.68 2.59
C PHE A 55 2.61 11.42 3.20
N VAL A 56 3.84 11.00 2.88
CA VAL A 56 5.04 11.64 3.44
C VAL A 56 5.29 13.03 2.83
N SER A 57 5.06 13.21 1.53
CA SER A 57 5.27 14.50 0.84
C SER A 57 4.25 15.54 1.26
N ASP A 58 2.98 15.15 1.35
CA ASP A 58 1.87 16.08 1.60
C ASP A 58 1.65 16.28 3.10
N PHE A 59 2.48 15.64 3.94
CA PHE A 59 2.28 15.59 5.38
C PHE A 59 2.16 16.95 6.06
N ASP A 60 2.94 17.94 5.62
CA ASP A 60 2.89 19.29 6.18
C ASP A 60 1.61 20.03 5.72
N GLU A 61 1.07 19.69 4.54
CA GLU A 61 -0.28 20.11 4.11
C GLU A 61 -1.36 19.46 4.99
N ILE A 62 -1.23 18.16 5.30
CA ILE A 62 -2.15 17.44 6.19
C ILE A 62 -2.20 18.12 7.57
N LEU A 63 -1.04 18.52 8.10
CA LEU A 63 -0.95 19.18 9.40
C LEU A 63 -1.53 20.59 9.42
N SER A 64 -1.37 21.34 8.33
CA SER A 64 -1.82 22.73 8.25
C SER A 64 -3.29 22.85 7.86
N ASN A 65 -3.83 21.91 7.08
CA ASN A 65 -5.24 21.89 6.65
C ASN A 65 -5.75 20.47 6.40
N SER A 66 -6.01 19.73 7.48
CA SER A 66 -6.47 18.33 7.42
C SER A 66 -7.79 18.16 6.66
N GLN A 67 -8.67 19.17 6.67
CA GLN A 67 -9.96 19.13 5.96
C GLN A 67 -9.75 19.22 4.45
N LYS A 68 -8.89 20.12 3.97
CA LYS A 68 -8.57 20.21 2.54
C LYS A 68 -7.93 18.91 2.04
N TRP A 69 -7.04 18.32 2.85
CA TRP A 69 -6.49 17.01 2.55
C TRP A 69 -7.57 15.93 2.45
N GLU A 70 -8.50 15.88 3.41
CA GLU A 70 -9.60 14.92 3.38
C GLU A 70 -10.44 15.03 2.10
N VAL A 71 -10.78 16.25 1.68
CA VAL A 71 -11.45 16.49 0.39
C VAL A 71 -10.62 15.97 -0.79
N LYS A 72 -9.31 16.26 -0.79
CA LYS A 72 -8.38 15.86 -1.86
C LYS A 72 -8.30 14.34 -2.01
N ILE A 73 -8.20 13.59 -0.91
CA ILE A 73 -8.10 12.11 -0.95
C ILE A 73 -9.42 11.41 -1.31
N HIS A 74 -10.53 12.15 -1.34
CA HIS A 74 -11.82 11.68 -1.82
C HIS A 74 -12.16 12.16 -3.24
N ASP A 75 -11.31 13.01 -3.84
CA ASP A 75 -11.46 13.43 -5.24
C ASP A 75 -11.00 12.29 -6.17
N GLN A 76 -11.92 11.82 -6.99
CA GLN A 76 -11.68 10.73 -7.93
C GLN A 76 -10.57 11.07 -8.94
N ASN A 77 -10.43 12.33 -9.35
CA ASN A 77 -9.39 12.73 -10.28
C ASN A 77 -8.01 12.65 -9.63
N TYR A 78 -7.90 13.04 -8.36
CA TYR A 78 -6.65 12.93 -7.61
C TYR A 78 -6.25 11.47 -7.38
N ILE A 79 -7.22 10.63 -6.98
CA ILE A 79 -7.00 9.18 -6.82
C ILE A 79 -6.50 8.58 -8.14
N GLU A 80 -7.16 8.90 -9.24
CA GLU A 80 -6.81 8.38 -10.57
C GLU A 80 -5.43 8.86 -11.01
N GLU A 81 -5.06 10.12 -10.75
CA GLU A 81 -3.72 10.65 -11.04
C GLU A 81 -2.63 9.85 -10.30
N VAL A 82 -2.84 9.58 -9.00
CA VAL A 82 -1.90 8.78 -8.20
C VAL A 82 -1.80 7.35 -8.76
N ASN A 83 -2.93 6.73 -9.10
CA ASN A 83 -2.97 5.37 -9.65
C ASN A 83 -2.29 5.28 -11.03
N GLN A 84 -2.51 6.26 -11.92
CA GLN A 84 -1.87 6.31 -13.23
C GLN A 84 -0.35 6.46 -13.11
N GLN A 85 0.11 7.30 -12.18
CA GLN A 85 1.52 7.47 -11.91
C GLN A 85 2.14 6.18 -11.37
N ALA A 86 1.45 5.45 -10.49
CA ALA A 86 1.88 4.15 -10.01
C ALA A 86 2.04 3.13 -11.13
N VAL A 87 1.06 3.03 -12.04
CA VAL A 87 1.14 2.13 -13.21
C VAL A 87 2.28 2.54 -14.15
N LYS A 88 2.51 3.84 -14.35
CA LYS A 88 3.63 4.34 -15.16
C LYS A 88 4.98 3.91 -14.57
N ILE A 89 5.15 4.03 -13.25
CA ILE A 89 6.37 3.59 -12.55
C ILE A 89 6.55 2.08 -12.67
N ALA A 90 5.48 1.30 -12.47
CA ALA A 90 5.51 -0.16 -12.60
C ALA A 90 5.98 -0.62 -13.99
N LYS A 91 5.60 0.10 -15.05
CA LYS A 91 6.05 -0.18 -16.42
C LYS A 91 7.52 0.17 -16.66
N GLN A 92 8.04 1.19 -16.00
CA GLN A 92 9.39 1.72 -16.23
C GLN A 92 10.47 1.03 -15.39
N LYS A 93 10.11 0.47 -14.22
CA LYS A 93 11.04 -0.10 -13.26
C LYS A 93 11.09 -1.62 -13.35
N SER A 94 12.20 -2.23 -12.91
CA SER A 94 12.30 -3.69 -12.82
C SER A 94 11.44 -4.24 -11.69
N ASP A 95 11.15 -5.54 -11.76
CA ASP A 95 10.41 -6.27 -10.74
C ASP A 95 11.14 -6.21 -9.39
N ASP A 96 12.46 -6.43 -9.38
CA ASP A 96 13.30 -6.32 -8.18
C ASP A 96 13.27 -4.91 -7.58
N TRP A 97 13.33 -3.88 -8.42
CA TRP A 97 13.28 -2.49 -7.96
C TRP A 97 11.94 -2.21 -7.26
N ILE A 98 10.84 -2.64 -7.86
CA ILE A 98 9.49 -2.44 -7.28
C ILE A 98 9.37 -3.18 -5.96
N TYR A 99 9.81 -4.43 -5.89
CA TYR A 99 9.73 -5.22 -4.66
C TYR A 99 10.57 -4.60 -3.53
N GLN A 100 11.85 -4.27 -3.80
CA GLN A 100 12.73 -3.65 -2.82
C GLN A 100 12.22 -2.28 -2.36
N ASN A 101 11.77 -1.43 -3.28
CA ASN A 101 11.24 -0.11 -2.92
C ASN A 101 9.94 -0.22 -2.13
N TRP A 102 9.10 -1.22 -2.41
CA TRP A 102 7.91 -1.47 -1.60
C TRP A 102 8.27 -1.90 -0.18
N GLN A 103 9.25 -2.80 0.01
CA GLN A 103 9.72 -3.21 1.34
C GLN A 103 10.22 -2.00 2.16
N GLU A 104 10.95 -1.09 1.52
CA GLU A 104 11.53 0.08 2.18
C GLU A 104 10.52 1.24 2.36
N SER A 105 9.41 1.24 1.62
CA SER A 105 8.47 2.36 1.57
C SER A 105 7.74 2.65 2.89
N LEU A 106 7.66 1.69 3.81
CA LEU A 106 6.99 1.88 5.10
C LEU A 106 7.84 2.69 6.10
N ASP A 107 9.16 2.59 6.02
CA ASP A 107 10.06 3.21 7.00
C ASP A 107 9.93 4.75 7.05
N PRO A 108 9.87 5.47 5.90
CA PRO A 108 9.62 6.91 5.91
C PRO A 108 8.31 7.30 6.57
N VAL A 109 7.25 6.50 6.38
CA VAL A 109 5.92 6.70 7.00
C VAL A 109 6.04 6.59 8.52
N ILE A 110 6.64 5.50 9.01
CA ILE A 110 6.83 5.27 10.46
C ILE A 110 7.71 6.37 11.07
N LYS A 111 8.81 6.73 10.39
CA LYS A 111 9.71 7.81 10.84
C LYS A 111 8.97 9.13 10.98
N LYS A 112 8.15 9.49 10.00
CA LYS A 112 7.35 10.73 10.04
C LYS A 112 6.31 10.69 11.16
N ILE A 113 5.60 9.58 11.37
CA ILE A 113 4.66 9.41 12.50
C ILE A 113 5.39 9.56 13.86
N ASN A 114 6.55 8.95 14.00
CA ASN A 114 7.35 9.04 15.22
C ASN A 114 7.81 10.48 15.51
N SER A 115 8.18 11.24 14.48
CA SER A 115 8.62 12.63 14.63
C SER A 115 7.54 13.62 15.10
N LEU A 116 6.26 13.23 15.08
CA LEU A 116 5.18 14.14 15.44
C LEU A 116 5.24 14.58 16.91
N THR A 117 4.96 15.84 17.17
CA THR A 117 4.59 16.27 18.52
C THR A 117 3.22 15.68 18.92
N PRO A 118 2.87 15.66 20.21
CA PRO A 118 1.54 15.24 20.64
C PRO A 118 0.41 16.03 19.99
N SER A 119 0.56 17.35 19.81
CA SER A 119 -0.44 18.20 19.16
C SER A 119 -0.64 17.83 17.68
N GLN A 120 0.46 17.73 16.93
CA GLN A 120 0.41 17.29 15.53
C GLN A 120 -0.21 15.89 15.38
N TRP A 121 0.08 14.98 16.30
CA TRP A 121 -0.54 13.66 16.32
C TRP A 121 -2.07 13.73 16.46
N GLN A 122 -2.58 14.61 17.32
CA GLN A 122 -4.03 14.80 17.45
C GLN A 122 -4.65 15.36 16.18
N THR A 123 -3.95 16.23 15.44
CA THR A 123 -4.42 16.73 14.14
C THR A 123 -4.53 15.59 13.12
N ILE A 124 -3.48 14.77 12.98
CA ILE A 124 -3.49 13.69 12.00
C ILE A 124 -4.51 12.61 12.36
N LEU A 125 -4.70 12.30 13.64
CA LEU A 125 -5.73 11.34 14.05
C LEU A 125 -7.15 11.73 13.66
N LYS A 126 -7.42 13.02 13.47
CA LYS A 126 -8.72 13.49 13.00
C LYS A 126 -8.89 13.31 11.48
N SER A 127 -7.80 13.11 10.74
CA SER A 127 -7.86 12.72 9.34
C SER A 127 -8.20 11.22 9.24
N THR A 128 -9.02 10.85 8.26
CA THR A 128 -9.44 9.47 7.98
C THR A 128 -8.32 8.58 7.42
N LEU A 129 -7.11 9.12 7.29
CA LEU A 129 -5.99 8.52 6.60
C LEU A 129 -5.62 7.11 7.12
N PHE A 130 -5.56 6.93 8.44
CA PHE A 130 -5.23 5.63 9.04
C PHE A 130 -6.45 4.71 9.18
N ASP A 131 -7.65 5.24 8.91
CA ASP A 131 -8.91 4.53 8.99
C ASP A 131 -9.39 4.01 7.63
N TYR A 132 -8.69 4.32 6.54
CA TYR A 132 -8.95 3.71 5.24
C TYR A 132 -8.90 2.18 5.32
N ARG A 133 -9.93 1.53 4.75
CA ARG A 133 -10.04 0.08 4.66
C ARG A 133 -10.28 -0.35 3.22
N TYR A 134 -9.52 -1.34 2.77
CA TYR A 134 -9.69 -2.03 1.50
C TYR A 134 -10.06 -3.50 1.78
N HIS A 135 -11.17 -3.99 1.21
CA HIS A 135 -11.76 -5.29 1.57
C HIS A 135 -11.88 -5.54 3.09
N GLY A 136 -12.28 -4.50 3.84
CA GLY A 136 -12.46 -4.57 5.30
C GLY A 136 -11.17 -4.68 6.12
N ALA A 137 -9.99 -4.57 5.49
CA ALA A 137 -8.69 -4.57 6.15
C ALA A 137 -7.91 -3.28 5.87
N LEU A 138 -6.79 -3.06 6.55
CA LEU A 138 -5.87 -1.96 6.19
C LEU A 138 -5.37 -2.14 4.76
N HIS A 139 -4.97 -1.05 4.09
CA HIS A 139 -4.72 -1.02 2.65
C HIS A 139 -3.85 -2.19 2.13
N GLU A 140 -2.67 -2.42 2.73
CA GLU A 140 -1.78 -3.52 2.32
C GLU A 140 -2.37 -4.90 2.62
N ALA A 141 -2.96 -5.08 3.80
CA ALA A 141 -3.63 -6.33 4.18
C ALA A 141 -4.86 -6.62 3.29
N GLY A 142 -5.54 -5.59 2.81
CA GLY A 142 -6.62 -5.71 1.83
C GLY A 142 -6.12 -6.28 0.52
N HIS A 143 -5.02 -5.76 -0.01
CA HIS A 143 -4.38 -6.33 -1.20
C HIS A 143 -3.81 -7.73 -0.95
N ALA A 144 -3.28 -8.01 0.24
CA ALA A 144 -2.84 -9.37 0.60
C ALA A 144 -3.99 -10.38 0.44
N LYS A 145 -5.20 -10.04 0.91
CA LYS A 145 -6.40 -10.87 0.72
C LYS A 145 -6.79 -11.01 -0.75
N GLU A 146 -6.77 -9.92 -1.50
CA GLU A 146 -7.09 -9.92 -2.93
C GLU A 146 -6.13 -10.82 -3.72
N ILE A 147 -4.83 -10.71 -3.45
CA ILE A 147 -3.78 -11.51 -4.08
C ILE A 147 -3.94 -13.00 -3.73
N LEU A 148 -4.19 -13.32 -2.46
CA LEU A 148 -4.45 -14.70 -2.05
C LEU A 148 -5.66 -15.28 -2.78
N ALA A 149 -6.78 -14.53 -2.85
CA ALA A 149 -7.98 -14.96 -3.55
C ALA A 149 -7.72 -15.19 -5.04
N ALA A 150 -7.00 -14.28 -5.70
CA ALA A 150 -6.63 -14.41 -7.10
C ALA A 150 -5.71 -15.61 -7.36
N ASN A 151 -4.80 -15.92 -6.42
CA ASN A 151 -3.94 -17.09 -6.53
C ASN A 151 -4.72 -18.41 -6.33
N SER A 152 -5.62 -18.48 -5.35
CA SER A 152 -6.44 -19.66 -5.10
C SER A 152 -7.44 -19.98 -6.22
N ALA A 153 -7.88 -18.97 -6.97
CA ALA A 153 -8.79 -19.14 -8.10
C ALA A 153 -8.10 -19.67 -9.37
N ARG A 154 -6.77 -19.81 -9.39
CA ARG A 154 -6.04 -20.33 -10.55
C ARG A 154 -6.24 -21.84 -10.68
N PRO A 155 -6.57 -22.35 -11.88
CA PRO A 155 -6.55 -23.80 -12.13
C PRO A 155 -5.17 -24.35 -11.79
N SER A 156 -5.11 -25.46 -11.05
CA SER A 156 -3.86 -26.15 -10.81
C SER A 156 -3.24 -26.58 -12.15
N GLU A 157 -2.02 -26.14 -12.45
CA GLU A 157 -1.26 -26.57 -13.63
C GLU A 157 -0.80 -28.05 -13.55
N SER A 158 -1.37 -28.86 -12.65
CA SER A 158 -1.09 -30.29 -12.46
C SER A 158 -1.78 -31.21 -13.47
N GLY A 159 -2.31 -30.68 -14.58
CA GLY A 159 -3.13 -31.43 -15.54
C GLY A 159 -2.50 -31.74 -16.89
N LYS A 160 -1.18 -31.64 -17.06
CA LYS A 160 -0.49 -32.06 -18.29
C LYS A 160 0.75 -32.88 -17.96
N ILE A 161 0.56 -34.19 -17.83
CA ILE A 161 1.58 -35.22 -18.07
C ILE A 161 1.16 -35.93 -19.35
#